data_AF-A0A951FHU1-F1
#
_entry.id   AF-A0A951FHU1-F1
#
_cell.length_a   1.000
_cell.length_b   1.000
_cell.length_c   1.000
_cell.angle_alpha   90.00
_cell.angle_beta   90.00
_cell.angle_gamma   90.00
#
_symmetry.space_group_name_H-M   'P 1'
#
loop_
_entity.id
_entity.type
_entity.pdbx_description
1 polymer ?
#
loop_
_entity_poly.entity_id
_entity_poly.type
_entity_poly.pdbx_seq_one_letter_code
_entity_poly.pdbx_strand_id
1 'polypeptide(L)'
;MPVTPTYPGVYVQEIPSGVRSIAGVSTSIALFIGRARKGPLNTAVRLFSYTDFERTFSSDTTVSRLADHVRLFFLNGGTDCYVMRIANGATFAQTILLAEDSTQVLRLTAKNPGAVGNTIRAVVSYGGANPETTFNLDLFREEVDAGGRVSILDNESYKNLSMDPDSPLYAPEVITSGSALVTADVPGTLTATSKGFSVSGQPVPYDSSDLLTLGAMWANRLGKDSKGGNRFRISVDGSQPVPVNLGDANIKGIVAPTLANVAQAIEDEINKMLANAGLTGKTVTVTLNDTNDVPSKVTGATLDAGVTGTANAASVLRITSDTAGGSVVITPSPTQDLAVPLRLGAGQGGLEVSAYSAHRPAPTGISLKASDPDVLRDLGDLEHDQLKILQLSAI
;
A
#
# COMPACT_ATOMS: atom_id res chain seq x y z
N MET A 1 -35.92 -13.14 51.37
CA MET A 1 -36.64 -12.32 52.36
C MET A 1 -37.00 -13.24 53.53
N PRO A 2 -36.79 -12.86 54.79
CA PRO A 2 -37.18 -13.69 55.92
C PRO A 2 -38.71 -13.84 55.92
N VAL A 3 -39.23 -15.05 56.05
CA VAL A 3 -40.66 -15.27 56.23
C VAL A 3 -41.02 -15.00 57.68
N THR A 4 -42.06 -14.19 57.93
CA THR A 4 -42.55 -13.92 59.29
C THR A 4 -43.57 -15.00 59.66
N PRO A 5 -43.29 -15.91 60.61
CA PRO A 5 -44.21 -16.98 60.94
C PRO A 5 -45.43 -16.45 61.71
N THR A 6 -46.63 -16.93 61.35
CA THR A 6 -47.90 -16.50 61.96
C THR A 6 -48.38 -17.40 63.10
N TYR A 7 -47.60 -18.42 63.48
CA TYR A 7 -47.89 -19.32 64.60
C TYR A 7 -46.61 -20.00 65.14
N PRO A 8 -46.59 -20.42 66.42
CA PRO A 8 -45.42 -21.02 67.06
C PRO A 8 -45.04 -22.35 66.41
N GLY A 9 -43.77 -22.49 66.01
CA GLY A 9 -43.21 -23.69 65.38
C GLY A 9 -41.72 -23.53 65.14
N VAL A 10 -41.02 -24.63 64.78
CA VAL A 10 -39.61 -24.58 64.39
C VAL A 10 -39.52 -24.37 62.89
N TYR A 11 -38.92 -23.26 62.46
CA TYR A 11 -38.71 -22.93 61.05
C TYR A 11 -37.23 -23.02 60.73
N VAL A 12 -36.88 -23.92 59.81
CA VAL A 12 -35.51 -24.08 59.31
C VAL A 12 -35.37 -23.28 58.02
N GLN A 13 -34.45 -22.33 58.02
CA GLN A 13 -34.05 -21.61 56.81
C GLN A 13 -32.64 -22.09 56.42
N GLU A 14 -32.54 -22.87 55.36
CA GLU A 14 -31.26 -23.21 54.76
C GLU A 14 -30.74 -22.01 53.97
N ILE A 15 -29.62 -21.45 54.42
CA ILE A 15 -28.88 -20.44 53.67
C ILE A 15 -27.97 -21.21 52.70
N PRO A 16 -28.01 -20.95 51.37
CA PRO A 16 -27.06 -21.55 50.45
C PRO A 16 -25.65 -21.23 50.93
N SER A 17 -24.86 -22.25 51.27
CA SER A 17 -23.52 -22.00 51.78
C SER A 17 -22.69 -21.36 50.66
N GLY A 18 -22.33 -20.09 50.83
CA GLY A 18 -21.49 -19.32 49.91
C GLY A 18 -20.05 -19.80 49.82
N VAL A 19 -19.75 -21.02 50.26
CA VAL A 19 -18.45 -21.66 49.98
C VAL A 19 -18.40 -21.97 48.50
N ARG A 20 -17.79 -21.06 47.74
CA ARG A 20 -17.09 -21.46 46.53
C ARG A 20 -16.03 -22.46 46.98
N SER A 21 -16.16 -23.71 46.58
CA SER A 21 -15.07 -24.68 46.70
C SER A 21 -13.80 -24.03 46.12
N ILE A 22 -12.72 -24.02 46.91
CA ILE A 22 -11.41 -23.58 46.42
C ILE A 22 -11.04 -24.59 45.34
N ALA A 23 -11.16 -24.20 44.06
CA ALA A 23 -10.71 -25.04 42.97
C ALA A 23 -9.22 -25.33 43.21
N GLY A 24 -8.85 -26.61 43.24
CA GLY A 24 -7.46 -27.01 43.36
C GLY A 24 -6.66 -26.40 42.21
N VAL A 25 -5.78 -25.45 42.51
CA VAL A 25 -4.84 -24.90 41.52
C VAL A 25 -3.73 -25.95 41.35
N SER A 26 -3.32 -26.21 40.11
CA SER A 26 -2.23 -27.15 39.82
C SER A 26 -0.97 -26.75 40.60
N THR A 27 -0.53 -27.61 41.52
CA THR A 27 0.64 -27.35 42.39
C THR A 27 1.96 -27.80 41.75
N SER A 28 1.92 -28.38 40.54
CA SER A 28 3.07 -28.96 39.85
C SER A 28 3.36 -28.27 38.51
N ILE A 29 3.43 -26.94 38.50
CA ILE A 29 3.80 -26.18 37.30
C ILE A 29 5.30 -25.90 37.34
N ALA A 30 6.07 -26.50 36.44
CA ALA A 30 7.51 -26.29 36.36
C ALA A 30 7.86 -24.96 35.66
N LEU A 31 9.02 -24.37 35.98
CA LEU A 31 9.59 -23.24 35.23
C LEU A 31 10.98 -23.61 34.71
N PHE A 32 11.15 -23.53 33.39
CA PHE A 32 12.43 -23.73 32.73
C PHE A 32 12.97 -22.39 32.23
N ILE A 33 14.22 -22.08 32.57
CA ILE A 33 14.91 -20.88 32.14
C ILE A 33 16.16 -21.30 31.38
N GLY A 34 16.35 -20.80 30.17
CA GLY A 34 17.53 -21.14 29.38
C GLY A 34 17.58 -20.43 28.03
N ARG A 35 18.65 -20.67 27.28
CA ARG A 35 18.77 -20.15 25.91
C ARG A 35 17.94 -21.00 24.95
N ALA A 36 17.34 -20.37 23.96
CA ALA A 36 16.59 -21.02 22.88
C ALA A 36 16.87 -20.31 21.55
N ARG A 37 16.69 -21.01 20.43
CA ARG A 37 16.95 -20.47 19.08
C ARG A 37 16.00 -19.32 18.74
N LYS A 38 14.69 -19.49 19.00
CA LYS A 38 13.63 -18.49 18.76
C LYS A 38 12.74 -18.31 19.98
N GLY A 39 11.76 -17.41 19.88
CA GLY A 39 10.72 -17.18 20.88
C GLY A 39 10.93 -15.90 21.71
N PRO A 40 9.91 -15.49 22.48
CA PRO A 40 9.93 -14.26 23.28
C PRO A 40 11.08 -14.25 24.29
N LEU A 41 11.84 -13.15 24.34
CA LEU A 41 12.96 -13.00 25.28
C LEU A 41 12.45 -12.49 26.64
N ASN A 42 12.97 -13.04 27.74
CA ASN A 42 12.68 -12.66 29.12
C ASN A 42 11.18 -12.68 29.49
N THR A 43 10.38 -13.40 28.73
CA THR A 43 8.94 -13.54 28.95
C THR A 43 8.63 -15.01 29.20
N ALA A 44 7.95 -15.31 30.31
CA ALA A 44 7.52 -16.67 30.63
C ALA A 44 6.30 -17.05 29.79
N VAL A 45 6.45 -18.05 28.93
CA VAL A 45 5.36 -18.60 28.11
C VAL A 45 4.90 -19.91 28.74
N ARG A 46 3.59 -20.03 29.01
CA ARG A 46 3.00 -21.28 29.51
C ARG A 46 2.78 -22.24 28.36
N LEU A 47 3.16 -23.50 28.55
CA LEU A 47 3.11 -24.56 27.55
C LEU A 47 2.49 -25.81 28.17
N PHE A 48 1.71 -26.55 27.38
CA PHE A 48 1.02 -27.77 27.82
C PHE A 48 1.55 -29.03 27.14
N SER A 49 2.40 -28.89 26.12
CA SER A 49 3.02 -30.00 25.41
C SER A 49 4.41 -29.65 24.92
N TYR A 50 5.20 -30.68 24.61
CA TYR A 50 6.50 -30.48 23.96
C TYR A 50 6.37 -29.88 22.56
N THR A 51 5.30 -30.21 21.82
CA THR A 51 5.06 -29.63 20.48
C THR A 51 4.83 -28.11 20.57
N ASP A 52 4.19 -27.61 21.62
CA ASP A 52 4.05 -26.16 21.85
C ASP A 52 5.42 -25.50 22.09
N PHE A 53 6.32 -26.20 22.78
CA PHE A 53 7.70 -25.76 22.96
C PHE A 53 8.44 -25.69 21.61
N GLU A 54 8.35 -26.72 20.77
CA GLU A 54 9.04 -26.73 19.46
C GLU A 54 8.55 -25.58 18.56
N ARG A 55 7.23 -25.34 18.53
CA ARG A 55 6.63 -24.22 17.79
C ARG A 55 7.13 -22.87 18.29
N THR A 56 7.23 -22.68 19.60
CA THR A 56 7.56 -21.38 20.21
C THR A 56 9.06 -21.10 20.30
N PHE A 57 9.86 -22.09 20.69
CA PHE A 57 11.27 -21.94 21.07
C PHE A 57 12.26 -22.72 20.19
N SER A 58 11.77 -23.59 19.30
CA SER A 58 12.53 -24.56 18.49
C SER A 58 12.99 -25.78 19.29
N SER A 59 13.03 -26.95 18.64
CA SER A 59 13.66 -28.19 19.13
C SER A 59 15.19 -28.19 19.04
N ASP A 60 15.79 -27.05 18.70
CA ASP A 60 17.23 -26.96 18.45
C ASP A 60 18.02 -27.01 19.77
N THR A 61 18.78 -28.09 19.93
CA THR A 61 19.63 -28.36 21.10
C THR A 61 21.03 -27.77 20.96
N THR A 62 21.42 -27.28 19.77
CA THR A 62 22.75 -26.70 19.53
C THR A 62 22.96 -25.39 20.30
N VAL A 63 21.87 -24.65 20.56
CA VAL A 63 21.89 -23.41 21.34
C VAL A 63 22.06 -23.70 22.84
N SER A 64 21.41 -24.73 23.36
CA SER A 64 21.32 -25.05 24.78
C SER A 64 20.59 -26.37 25.02
N ARG A 65 20.84 -27.01 26.18
CA ARG A 65 20.09 -28.19 26.65
C ARG A 65 18.68 -27.89 27.15
N LEU A 66 18.19 -26.64 27.01
CA LEU A 66 16.82 -26.28 27.40
C LEU A 66 15.79 -27.16 26.70
N ALA A 67 15.95 -27.37 25.38
CA ALA A 67 15.05 -28.22 24.61
C ALA A 67 15.03 -29.67 25.11
N ASP A 68 16.20 -30.21 25.50
CA ASP A 68 16.31 -31.56 26.07
C ASP A 68 15.59 -31.66 27.43
N HIS A 69 15.79 -30.69 28.32
CA HIS A 69 15.17 -30.69 29.64
C HIS A 69 13.64 -30.60 29.56
N VAL A 70 13.11 -29.72 28.70
CA VAL A 70 11.66 -29.59 28.49
C VAL A 70 11.09 -30.86 27.86
N ARG A 71 11.80 -31.46 26.90
CA ARG A 71 11.40 -32.75 26.30
C ARG A 71 11.30 -33.84 27.36
N LEU A 72 12.33 -33.98 28.20
CA LEU A 72 12.35 -34.98 29.27
C LEU A 72 11.24 -34.73 30.29
N PHE A 73 10.92 -33.49 30.62
CA PHE A 73 9.80 -33.19 31.52
C PHE A 73 8.47 -33.73 31.01
N PHE A 74 8.12 -33.46 29.74
CA PHE A 74 6.89 -33.98 29.14
C PHE A 74 6.91 -35.50 28.98
N LEU A 75 8.06 -36.09 28.64
CA LEU A 75 8.21 -37.55 28.56
C LEU A 75 8.05 -38.25 29.92
N ASN A 76 8.41 -37.58 31.02
CA ASN A 76 8.24 -38.09 32.38
C ASN A 76 6.85 -37.79 32.98
N GLY A 77 5.88 -37.39 32.16
CA GLY A 77 4.49 -37.18 32.58
C GLY A 77 4.18 -35.78 33.10
N GLY A 78 5.08 -34.80 32.92
CA GLY A 78 4.77 -33.39 33.14
C GLY A 78 3.71 -32.89 32.14
N THR A 79 2.76 -32.07 32.58
CA THR A 79 1.63 -31.61 31.76
C THR A 79 1.53 -30.09 31.62
N ASP A 80 2.26 -29.32 32.43
CA ASP A 80 2.15 -27.87 32.50
C ASP A 80 3.48 -27.25 32.94
N CYS A 81 4.04 -26.37 32.11
CA CYS A 81 5.24 -25.65 32.47
C CYS A 81 5.26 -24.23 31.88
N TYR A 82 6.07 -23.38 32.50
CA TYR A 82 6.51 -22.12 31.93
C TYR A 82 7.91 -22.28 31.37
N VAL A 83 8.16 -21.65 30.23
CA VAL A 83 9.48 -21.56 29.62
C VAL A 83 9.82 -20.09 29.41
N MET A 84 11.00 -19.69 29.88
CA MET A 84 11.54 -18.35 29.66
C MET A 84 12.87 -18.45 28.91
N ARG A 85 12.90 -17.87 27.71
CA ARG A 85 14.13 -17.73 26.94
C ARG A 85 14.96 -16.57 27.50
N ILE A 86 16.24 -16.85 27.74
CA ILE A 86 17.24 -15.84 28.11
C ILE A 86 18.35 -15.79 27.06
N ALA A 87 18.97 -14.63 26.89
CA ALA A 87 20.13 -14.42 26.02
C ALA A 87 20.90 -13.18 26.49
N ASN A 88 22.22 -13.18 26.29
CA ASN A 88 23.06 -12.02 26.54
C ASN A 88 23.36 -11.32 25.20
N GLY A 89 23.21 -9.99 25.14
CA GLY A 89 23.51 -9.20 23.95
C GLY A 89 22.63 -9.52 22.73
N ALA A 90 21.41 -10.03 22.93
CA ALA A 90 20.51 -10.32 21.82
C ALA A 90 20.01 -9.00 21.19
N THR A 91 20.29 -8.81 19.91
CA THR A 91 19.84 -7.65 19.13
C THR A 91 18.65 -8.03 18.25
N PHE A 92 17.84 -7.03 17.92
CA PHE A 92 16.80 -7.17 16.91
C PHE A 92 17.42 -7.02 15.54
N ALA A 93 17.10 -7.95 14.63
CA ALA A 93 17.45 -7.78 13.23
C ALA A 93 16.62 -6.61 12.66
N GLN A 94 17.28 -5.73 11.92
CA GLN A 94 16.65 -4.57 11.31
C GLN A 94 17.10 -4.45 9.86
N THR A 95 16.18 -3.99 9.01
CA THR A 95 16.49 -3.56 7.64
C THR A 95 15.72 -2.29 7.33
N ILE A 96 16.26 -1.49 6.42
CA ILE A 96 15.60 -0.27 5.94
C ILE A 96 15.33 -0.48 4.46
N LEU A 97 14.07 -0.42 4.08
CA LEU A 97 13.64 -0.39 2.71
C LEU A 97 13.78 1.04 2.19
N LEU A 98 14.37 1.15 1.01
CA LEU A 98 14.63 2.41 0.33
C LEU A 98 13.60 2.64 -0.76
N ALA A 99 13.26 3.90 -1.05
CA ALA A 99 12.54 4.27 -2.26
C ALA A 99 13.44 4.19 -3.50
N GLU A 100 12.86 4.40 -4.68
CA GLU A 100 13.60 4.37 -5.96
C GLU A 100 14.74 5.41 -6.01
N ASP A 101 14.60 6.52 -5.29
CA ASP A 101 15.60 7.58 -5.17
C ASP A 101 16.63 7.34 -4.05
N SER A 102 16.64 6.12 -3.47
CA SER A 102 17.47 5.73 -2.32
C SER A 102 17.12 6.42 -0.98
N THR A 103 16.00 7.15 -0.91
CA THR A 103 15.49 7.69 0.36
C THR A 103 15.09 6.55 1.30
N GLN A 104 15.44 6.66 2.58
CA GLN A 104 15.03 5.68 3.59
C GLN A 104 13.55 5.89 3.97
N VAL A 105 12.69 4.93 3.63
CA VAL A 105 11.23 5.12 3.74
C VAL A 105 10.54 4.21 4.72
N LEU A 106 11.00 2.97 4.89
CA LEU A 106 10.36 2.01 5.79
C LEU A 106 11.40 1.16 6.51
N ARG A 107 11.47 1.28 7.84
CA ARG A 107 12.30 0.42 8.68
C ARG A 107 11.49 -0.76 9.17
N LEU A 108 12.01 -1.96 8.96
CA LEU A 108 11.44 -3.20 9.49
C LEU A 108 12.34 -3.71 10.60
N THR A 109 11.75 -3.98 11.78
CA THR A 109 12.44 -4.51 12.96
C THR A 109 11.82 -5.86 13.33
N ALA A 110 12.62 -6.91 13.45
CA ALA A 110 12.11 -8.22 13.88
C ALA A 110 11.46 -8.13 15.27
N LYS A 111 10.32 -8.81 15.48
CA LYS A 111 9.64 -8.83 16.80
C LYS A 111 10.41 -9.61 17.86
N ASN A 112 11.23 -10.57 17.45
CA ASN A 112 12.00 -11.41 18.35
C ASN A 112 13.51 -11.18 18.13
N PRO A 113 14.29 -10.92 19.19
CA PRO A 113 15.72 -10.72 19.06
C PRO A 113 16.47 -12.04 18.85
N GLY A 114 17.64 -11.94 18.23
CA GLY A 114 18.55 -13.05 17.92
C GLY A 114 18.64 -13.42 16.44
N ALA A 115 19.51 -14.39 16.14
CA ALA A 115 19.90 -14.76 14.77
C ALA A 115 18.73 -15.18 13.86
N VAL A 116 17.62 -15.65 14.44
CA VAL A 116 16.42 -16.02 13.67
C VAL A 116 15.81 -14.81 12.96
N GLY A 117 15.98 -13.59 13.48
CA GLY A 117 15.57 -12.38 12.76
C GLY A 117 16.25 -12.23 11.40
N ASN A 118 17.47 -12.75 11.23
CA ASN A 118 18.23 -12.68 9.98
C ASN A 118 17.70 -13.64 8.89
N THR A 119 16.80 -14.55 9.26
CA THR A 119 16.11 -15.45 8.30
C THR A 119 14.91 -14.78 7.66
N ILE A 120 14.45 -13.65 8.20
CA ILE A 120 13.32 -12.91 7.65
C ILE A 120 13.72 -12.30 6.30
N ARG A 121 12.83 -12.41 5.34
CA ARG A 121 12.89 -11.78 4.03
C ARG A 121 11.68 -10.88 3.87
N ALA A 122 11.91 -9.76 3.20
CA ALA A 122 10.89 -8.80 2.81
C ALA A 122 10.97 -8.65 1.30
N VAL A 123 9.84 -8.87 0.62
CA VAL A 123 9.71 -8.73 -0.83
C VAL A 123 8.68 -7.64 -1.11
N VAL A 124 9.10 -6.61 -1.83
CA VAL A 124 8.26 -5.49 -2.25
C VAL A 124 7.88 -5.68 -3.72
N SER A 125 6.60 -5.52 -4.04
CA SER A 125 6.12 -5.50 -5.43
C SER A 125 5.08 -4.39 -5.66
N TYR A 126 5.01 -3.88 -6.88
CA TYR A 126 3.97 -2.90 -7.29
C TYR A 126 2.79 -3.57 -8.01
N GLY A 127 2.61 -4.88 -7.84
CA GLY A 127 1.52 -5.60 -8.49
C GLY A 127 0.16 -5.19 -7.91
N GLY A 128 -0.70 -4.54 -8.68
CA GLY A 128 -2.01 -4.15 -8.18
C GLY A 128 -2.74 -3.22 -9.13
N ALA A 129 -3.92 -2.75 -8.70
CA ALA A 129 -4.73 -1.81 -9.47
C ALA A 129 -4.11 -0.40 -9.51
N ASN A 130 -3.37 -0.01 -8.46
CA ASN A 130 -2.78 1.32 -8.32
C ASN A 130 -1.25 1.22 -8.10
N PRO A 131 -0.49 0.76 -9.09
CA PRO A 131 0.95 0.48 -8.98
C PRO A 131 1.80 1.73 -8.78
N GLU A 132 1.21 2.92 -8.90
CA GLU A 132 1.89 4.19 -8.72
C GLU A 132 1.75 4.77 -7.32
N THR A 133 0.70 4.40 -6.58
CA THR A 133 0.42 4.95 -5.24
C THR A 133 0.51 3.92 -4.13
N THR A 134 0.48 2.63 -4.48
CA THR A 134 0.50 1.53 -3.51
C THR A 134 1.59 0.52 -3.80
N PHE A 135 1.89 -0.34 -2.83
CA PHE A 135 2.80 -1.45 -2.98
C PHE A 135 2.31 -2.65 -2.16
N ASN A 136 2.82 -3.84 -2.45
CA ASN A 136 2.62 -5.03 -1.63
C ASN A 136 3.92 -5.36 -0.92
N LEU A 137 3.79 -5.99 0.25
CA LEU A 137 4.90 -6.49 1.03
C LEU A 137 4.62 -7.93 1.42
N ASP A 138 5.48 -8.84 0.96
CA ASP A 138 5.50 -10.24 1.42
C ASP A 138 6.64 -10.41 2.42
N LEU A 139 6.32 -10.94 3.60
CA LEU A 139 7.24 -11.20 4.69
C LEU A 139 7.25 -12.69 4.99
N PHE A 140 8.42 -13.31 5.01
CA PHE A 140 8.54 -14.73 5.32
C PHE A 140 9.90 -15.05 5.91
N ARG A 141 10.04 -16.25 6.48
CA ARG A 141 11.34 -16.79 6.86
C ARG A 141 11.86 -17.76 5.82
N GLU A 142 13.12 -17.59 5.48
CA GLU A 142 13.86 -18.49 4.61
C GLU A 142 14.79 -19.36 5.47
N GLU A 143 14.55 -20.68 5.48
CA GLU A 143 15.43 -21.65 6.12
C GLU A 143 15.98 -22.63 5.09
N VAL A 144 17.30 -22.86 5.16
CA VAL A 144 17.99 -23.86 4.34
C VAL A 144 18.15 -25.13 5.17
N ASP A 145 17.60 -26.24 4.68
CA ASP A 145 17.75 -27.53 5.33
C ASP A 145 19.18 -28.09 5.20
N ALA A 146 19.50 -29.16 5.93
CA ALA A 146 20.81 -29.80 5.88
C ALA A 146 21.18 -30.36 4.49
N GLY A 147 20.21 -30.50 3.59
CA GLY A 147 20.37 -30.91 2.19
C GLY A 147 20.50 -29.74 1.22
N GLY A 148 20.57 -28.49 1.71
CA GLY A 148 20.68 -27.29 0.88
C GLY A 148 19.37 -26.83 0.26
N ARG A 149 18.22 -27.41 0.61
CA ARG A 149 16.92 -27.00 0.09
C ARG A 149 16.40 -25.81 0.88
N VAL A 150 15.95 -24.79 0.14
CA VAL A 150 15.30 -23.61 0.72
C VAL A 150 13.84 -23.94 1.02
N SER A 151 13.43 -23.63 2.25
CA SER A 151 12.05 -23.72 2.71
C SER A 151 11.56 -22.35 3.17
N ILE A 152 10.30 -22.03 2.80
CA ILE A 152 9.63 -20.79 3.19
C ILE A 152 8.69 -21.10 4.34
N LEU A 153 8.83 -20.38 5.45
CA LEU A 153 8.04 -20.52 6.66
C LEU A 153 7.40 -19.18 7.04
N ASP A 154 6.34 -19.23 7.84
CA ASP A 154 5.70 -18.05 8.45
C ASP A 154 5.37 -16.93 7.42
N ASN A 155 4.83 -17.29 6.24
CA ASN A 155 4.56 -16.33 5.17
C ASN A 155 3.35 -15.42 5.49
N GLU A 156 3.56 -14.11 5.42
CA GLU A 156 2.60 -13.03 5.64
C GLU A 156 2.58 -12.13 4.40
N SER A 157 1.42 -11.92 3.79
CA SER A 157 1.28 -11.09 2.58
C SER A 157 0.37 -9.90 2.86
N TYR A 158 0.87 -8.70 2.58
CA TYR A 158 0.17 -7.43 2.73
C TYR A 158 0.00 -6.78 1.38
N LYS A 159 -1.24 -6.42 1.02
CA LYS A 159 -1.57 -5.86 -0.30
C LYS A 159 -2.02 -4.41 -0.22
N ASN A 160 -1.70 -3.65 -1.27
CA ASN A 160 -2.11 -2.26 -1.45
C ASN A 160 -1.72 -1.34 -0.28
N LEU A 161 -0.56 -1.58 0.33
CA LEU A 161 0.00 -0.72 1.37
C LEU A 161 0.32 0.67 0.80
N SER A 162 0.21 1.69 1.65
CA SER A 162 0.50 3.08 1.33
C SER A 162 1.53 3.66 2.29
N MET A 163 2.31 4.65 1.83
CA MET A 163 3.19 5.47 2.68
C MET A 163 2.56 6.82 3.06
N ASP A 164 1.28 7.01 2.74
CA ASP A 164 0.47 8.16 3.16
C ASP A 164 -0.06 7.93 4.59
N PRO A 165 0.29 8.78 5.58
CA PRO A 165 -0.18 8.66 6.96
C PRO A 165 -1.69 8.78 7.13
N ASP A 166 -2.40 9.45 6.21
CA ASP A 166 -3.85 9.59 6.26
C ASP A 166 -4.58 8.38 5.64
N SER A 167 -3.82 7.44 5.06
CA SER A 167 -4.37 6.22 4.47
C SER A 167 -4.73 5.19 5.55
N PRO A 168 -5.90 4.52 5.48
CA PRO A 168 -6.20 3.38 6.35
C PRO A 168 -5.29 2.17 6.09
N LEU A 169 -4.54 2.19 4.98
CA LEU A 169 -3.56 1.16 4.62
C LEU A 169 -2.11 1.65 4.82
N TYR A 170 -1.91 2.61 5.73
CA TYR A 170 -0.58 3.14 6.05
C TYR A 170 0.34 2.02 6.55
N ALA A 171 1.43 1.78 5.82
CA ALA A 171 2.25 0.59 5.97
C ALA A 171 2.83 0.39 7.39
N PRO A 172 3.38 1.43 8.06
CA PRO A 172 3.89 1.28 9.42
C PRO A 172 2.85 0.75 10.41
N GLU A 173 1.60 1.22 10.31
CA GLU A 173 0.52 0.82 11.23
C GLU A 173 -0.02 -0.57 10.91
N VAL A 174 -0.29 -0.86 9.62
CA VAL A 174 -0.80 -2.15 9.17
C VAL A 174 0.19 -3.28 9.48
N ILE A 175 1.48 -3.08 9.21
CA ILE A 175 2.50 -4.10 9.45
C ILE A 175 2.70 -4.31 10.95
N THR A 176 2.81 -3.23 11.74
CA THR A 176 3.05 -3.33 13.19
C THR A 176 1.91 -4.06 13.91
N SER A 177 0.66 -3.76 13.52
CA SER A 177 -0.53 -4.41 14.07
C SER A 177 -0.73 -5.84 13.56
N GLY A 178 -0.43 -6.09 12.28
CA GLY A 178 -0.77 -7.34 11.60
C GLY A 178 0.31 -8.42 11.55
N SER A 179 1.60 -8.08 11.69
CA SER A 179 2.70 -9.04 11.48
C SER A 179 3.09 -9.79 12.75
N ALA A 180 3.36 -11.08 12.69
CA ALA A 180 4.01 -11.84 13.77
C ALA A 180 5.53 -11.81 13.67
N LEU A 181 6.08 -11.41 12.51
CA LEU A 181 7.51 -11.39 12.22
C LEU A 181 8.20 -10.08 12.56
N VAL A 182 7.62 -8.94 12.18
CA VAL A 182 8.28 -7.62 12.27
C VAL A 182 7.33 -6.52 12.78
N THR A 183 7.90 -5.43 13.26
CA THR A 183 7.25 -4.13 13.39
C THR A 183 7.82 -3.17 12.36
N ALA A 184 7.04 -2.18 11.95
CA ALA A 184 7.43 -1.22 10.93
C ALA A 184 7.29 0.21 11.44
N ASP A 185 8.25 1.05 11.07
CA ASP A 185 8.25 2.46 11.40
C ASP A 185 8.97 3.27 10.32
N VAL A 186 8.77 4.59 10.31
CA VAL A 186 9.45 5.48 9.37
C VAL A 186 10.74 5.99 10.01
N PRO A 187 11.92 5.80 9.38
CA PRO A 187 13.20 6.15 9.99
C PRO A 187 13.45 7.66 10.12
N GLY A 188 12.71 8.50 9.41
CA GLY A 188 12.78 9.96 9.46
C GLY A 188 11.51 10.63 8.94
N THR A 189 11.45 11.95 8.92
CA THR A 189 10.29 12.68 8.39
C THR A 189 10.23 12.58 6.88
N LEU A 190 9.17 11.96 6.35
CA LEU A 190 8.90 11.90 4.91
C LEU A 190 8.02 13.07 4.49
N THR A 191 8.65 14.19 4.15
CA THR A 191 7.93 15.36 3.67
C THR A 191 7.36 15.10 2.28
N ALA A 192 6.05 15.23 2.14
CA ALA A 192 5.37 15.12 0.86
C ALA A 192 5.33 16.51 0.19
N THR A 193 6.41 16.88 -0.51
CA THR A 193 6.52 18.20 -1.17
C THR A 193 5.92 18.22 -2.57
N SER A 194 5.83 17.07 -3.23
CA SER A 194 5.22 16.92 -4.54
C SER A 194 3.70 17.13 -4.48
N LYS A 195 3.15 17.69 -5.55
CA LYS A 195 1.70 17.75 -5.76
C LYS A 195 1.23 16.46 -6.42
N GLY A 196 0.26 15.78 -5.84
CA GLY A 196 -0.34 14.60 -6.48
C GLY A 196 -1.24 14.98 -7.65
N PHE A 197 -1.37 14.09 -8.62
CA PHE A 197 -2.05 14.35 -9.88
C PHE A 197 -2.69 13.08 -10.49
N SER A 198 -3.63 13.29 -11.40
CA SER A 198 -4.24 12.27 -12.26
C SER A 198 -4.09 12.69 -13.72
N VAL A 199 -3.60 11.80 -14.57
CA VAL A 199 -3.40 12.00 -16.02
C VAL A 199 -4.23 10.99 -16.80
N SER A 200 -4.91 11.46 -17.85
CA SER A 200 -5.67 10.63 -18.78
C SER A 200 -4.76 9.69 -19.58
N GLY A 201 -5.10 8.41 -19.66
CA GLY A 201 -4.40 7.45 -20.51
C GLY A 201 -4.73 7.55 -22.01
N GLN A 202 -5.79 8.25 -22.38
CA GLN A 202 -6.18 8.45 -23.78
C GLN A 202 -5.76 9.85 -24.28
N PRO A 203 -4.74 9.95 -25.15
CA PRO A 203 -4.36 11.23 -25.76
C PRO A 203 -5.44 11.72 -26.73
N VAL A 204 -5.61 13.04 -26.78
CA VAL A 204 -6.48 13.76 -27.73
C VAL A 204 -5.60 14.38 -28.82
N PRO A 205 -5.60 13.82 -30.04
CA PRO A 205 -4.79 14.33 -31.13
C PRO A 205 -5.35 15.65 -31.68
N TYR A 206 -4.49 16.51 -32.19
CA TYR A 206 -4.86 17.77 -32.86
C TYR A 206 -3.79 18.18 -33.87
N ASP A 207 -4.14 19.13 -34.73
CA ASP A 207 -3.20 19.80 -35.62
C ASP A 207 -2.62 21.02 -34.92
N SER A 208 -1.35 20.98 -34.54
CA SER A 208 -0.66 22.10 -33.88
C SER A 208 -0.51 23.34 -34.76
N SER A 209 -0.70 23.20 -36.08
CA SER A 209 -0.74 24.33 -37.00
C SER A 209 -2.12 25.00 -37.09
N ASP A 210 -3.18 24.32 -36.62
CA ASP A 210 -4.54 24.84 -36.51
C ASP A 210 -5.19 24.46 -35.17
N LEU A 211 -5.06 25.33 -34.17
CA LEU A 211 -5.60 25.10 -32.83
C LEU A 211 -7.14 25.15 -32.76
N LEU A 212 -7.85 25.48 -33.85
CA LEU A 212 -9.30 25.24 -33.90
C LEU A 212 -9.61 23.75 -33.84
N THR A 213 -8.72 22.91 -34.38
CA THR A 213 -8.83 21.44 -34.25
C THR A 213 -8.70 21.00 -32.80
N LEU A 214 -7.81 21.61 -32.00
CA LEU A 214 -7.68 21.36 -30.56
C LEU A 214 -9.01 21.64 -29.84
N GLY A 215 -9.59 22.82 -30.06
CA GLY A 215 -10.86 23.20 -29.46
C GLY A 215 -12.01 22.27 -29.85
N ALA A 216 -12.10 21.89 -31.13
CA ALA A 216 -13.12 20.97 -31.63
C ALA A 216 -12.99 19.56 -31.04
N MET A 217 -11.77 19.03 -30.96
CA MET A 217 -11.48 17.70 -30.42
C MET A 217 -11.82 17.63 -28.92
N TRP A 218 -11.43 18.62 -28.13
CA TRP A 218 -11.81 18.67 -26.71
C TRP A 218 -13.31 18.93 -26.50
N ALA A 219 -13.95 19.76 -27.35
CA ALA A 219 -15.38 19.98 -27.29
C ALA A 219 -16.20 18.69 -27.55
N ASN A 220 -15.70 17.80 -28.43
CA ASN A 220 -16.33 16.48 -28.67
C ASN A 220 -16.27 15.56 -27.44
N ARG A 221 -15.36 15.79 -26.49
CA ARG A 221 -15.15 14.95 -25.31
C ARG A 221 -15.71 15.52 -24.01
N LEU A 222 -15.67 16.83 -23.80
CA LEU A 222 -15.93 17.43 -22.48
C LEU A 222 -17.16 18.32 -22.41
N GLY A 223 -17.45 19.10 -23.46
CA GLY A 223 -18.45 20.18 -23.40
C GLY A 223 -19.90 19.72 -23.53
N LYS A 224 -20.83 20.68 -23.62
CA LYS A 224 -22.28 20.45 -23.75
C LYS A 224 -22.69 19.48 -24.87
N ASP A 225 -21.87 19.43 -25.92
CA ASP A 225 -22.09 18.63 -27.13
C ASP A 225 -21.27 17.31 -27.09
N SER A 226 -20.74 16.92 -25.92
CA SER A 226 -19.89 15.73 -25.77
C SER A 226 -20.59 14.46 -26.27
N LYS A 227 -19.86 13.67 -27.06
CA LYS A 227 -20.34 12.39 -27.60
C LYS A 227 -20.03 11.20 -26.69
N GLY A 228 -19.18 11.39 -25.68
CA GLY A 228 -18.63 10.33 -24.82
C GLY A 228 -19.11 10.35 -23.37
N GLY A 229 -19.87 11.37 -22.97
CA GLY A 229 -20.15 11.65 -21.55
C GLY A 229 -19.40 12.89 -21.09
N ASN A 230 -19.83 13.47 -19.98
CA ASN A 230 -19.29 14.73 -19.45
C ASN A 230 -19.12 14.70 -17.93
N ARG A 231 -19.20 13.52 -17.31
CA ARG A 231 -19.17 13.37 -15.85
C ARG A 231 -18.12 12.37 -15.41
N PHE A 232 -17.46 12.67 -14.31
CA PHE A 232 -16.64 11.72 -13.55
C PHE A 232 -16.74 12.07 -12.07
N ARG A 233 -16.19 11.24 -11.20
CA ARG A 233 -16.09 11.55 -9.77
C ARG A 233 -14.64 11.83 -9.42
N ILE A 234 -14.38 12.91 -8.69
CA ILE A 234 -13.05 13.30 -8.23
C ILE A 234 -12.97 13.30 -6.71
N SER A 235 -11.91 12.75 -6.17
CA SER A 235 -11.51 12.87 -4.78
C SER A 235 -10.19 13.62 -4.74
N VAL A 236 -10.16 14.77 -4.06
CA VAL A 236 -8.95 15.60 -3.92
C VAL A 236 -8.49 15.55 -2.47
N ASP A 237 -7.22 15.21 -2.25
CA ASP A 237 -6.56 15.13 -0.94
C ASP A 237 -7.37 14.34 0.11
N GLY A 238 -7.81 13.14 -0.24
CA GLY A 238 -8.57 12.24 0.65
C GLY A 238 -10.02 12.67 0.93
N SER A 239 -10.54 13.69 0.26
CA SER A 239 -11.95 14.10 0.39
C SER A 239 -12.93 13.05 -0.17
N GLN A 240 -14.20 13.16 0.23
CA GLN A 240 -15.27 12.34 -0.34
C GLN A 240 -15.38 12.55 -1.87
N PRO A 241 -15.65 11.51 -2.68
CA PRO A 241 -15.72 11.65 -4.14
C PRO A 241 -16.87 12.56 -4.59
N VAL A 242 -16.51 13.72 -5.18
CA VAL A 242 -17.41 14.74 -5.72
C VAL A 242 -17.74 14.46 -7.18
N PRO A 243 -19.02 14.49 -7.60
CA PRO A 243 -19.39 14.42 -9.00
C PRO A 243 -19.02 15.72 -9.73
N VAL A 244 -18.19 15.62 -10.75
CA VAL A 244 -17.87 16.72 -11.67
C VAL A 244 -18.72 16.58 -12.92
N ASN A 245 -19.29 17.69 -13.39
CA ASN A 245 -19.96 17.79 -14.67
C ASN A 245 -19.28 18.85 -15.53
N LEU A 246 -18.59 18.43 -16.58
CA LEU A 246 -17.89 19.31 -17.52
C LEU A 246 -18.78 19.80 -18.68
N GLY A 247 -20.07 19.47 -18.68
CA GLY A 247 -21.00 19.94 -19.72
C GLY A 247 -21.08 21.47 -19.85
N ASP A 248 -20.86 22.18 -18.75
CA ASP A 248 -20.88 23.65 -18.71
C ASP A 248 -19.54 24.29 -19.11
N ALA A 249 -18.46 23.49 -19.25
CA ALA A 249 -17.20 23.96 -19.82
C ALA A 249 -17.41 24.23 -21.32
N ASN A 250 -17.66 25.50 -21.68
CA ASN A 250 -17.98 25.92 -23.04
C ASN A 250 -16.74 25.96 -23.96
N ILE A 251 -16.10 24.80 -24.17
CA ILE A 251 -14.89 24.67 -24.99
C ILE A 251 -15.13 25.15 -26.43
N LYS A 252 -16.30 24.84 -27.00
CA LYS A 252 -16.68 25.23 -28.36
C LYS A 252 -16.85 26.74 -28.55
N GLY A 253 -17.13 27.47 -27.47
CA GLY A 253 -17.26 28.92 -27.49
C GLY A 253 -15.94 29.68 -27.49
N ILE A 254 -14.81 29.00 -27.32
CA ILE A 254 -13.49 29.63 -27.29
C ILE A 254 -13.08 30.03 -28.72
N VAL A 255 -13.01 31.33 -28.97
CA VAL A 255 -12.76 31.89 -30.32
C VAL A 255 -11.33 31.61 -30.83
N ALA A 256 -10.34 31.58 -29.93
CA ALA A 256 -8.95 31.28 -30.23
C ALA A 256 -8.42 30.22 -29.24
N PRO A 257 -8.65 28.92 -29.48
CA PRO A 257 -8.29 27.87 -28.55
C PRO A 257 -6.78 27.80 -28.39
N THR A 258 -6.33 27.67 -27.15
CA THR A 258 -4.96 27.35 -26.77
C THR A 258 -5.01 26.26 -25.70
N LEU A 259 -3.93 25.52 -25.52
CA LEU A 259 -3.86 24.51 -24.46
C LEU A 259 -4.18 25.11 -23.08
N ALA A 260 -3.72 26.34 -22.82
CA ALA A 260 -3.94 27.04 -21.56
C ALA A 260 -5.40 27.45 -21.34
N ASN A 261 -6.07 28.03 -22.34
CA ASN A 261 -7.45 28.49 -22.15
C ASN A 261 -8.48 27.35 -22.17
N VAL A 262 -8.20 26.25 -22.88
CA VAL A 262 -9.01 25.03 -22.81
C VAL A 262 -8.82 24.37 -21.43
N ALA A 263 -7.58 24.30 -20.93
CA ALA A 263 -7.30 23.81 -19.58
C ALA A 263 -8.02 24.65 -18.50
N GLN A 264 -7.94 25.98 -18.59
CA GLN A 264 -8.61 26.88 -17.65
C GLN A 264 -10.11 26.68 -17.62
N ALA A 265 -10.76 26.52 -18.78
CA ALA A 265 -12.21 26.27 -18.84
C ALA A 265 -12.62 24.96 -18.14
N ILE A 266 -11.75 23.94 -18.16
CA ILE A 266 -11.97 22.68 -17.44
C ILE A 266 -11.71 22.87 -15.94
N GLU A 267 -10.61 23.55 -15.59
CA GLU A 267 -10.22 23.88 -14.22
C GLU A 267 -11.32 24.65 -13.48
N ASP A 268 -11.85 25.70 -14.09
CA ASP A 268 -12.89 26.56 -13.53
C ASP A 268 -14.13 25.73 -13.17
N GLU A 269 -14.54 24.80 -14.04
CA GLU A 269 -15.71 23.96 -13.79
C GLU A 269 -15.45 22.91 -12.72
N ILE A 270 -14.25 22.30 -12.66
CA ILE A 270 -13.89 21.37 -11.58
C ILE A 270 -13.87 22.09 -10.23
N ASN A 271 -13.18 23.23 -10.14
CA ASN A 271 -13.05 24.00 -8.91
C ASN A 271 -14.39 24.55 -8.44
N LYS A 272 -15.28 24.95 -9.36
CA LYS A 272 -16.67 25.31 -9.07
C LYS A 272 -17.45 24.14 -8.47
N MET A 273 -17.30 22.92 -9.01
CA MET A 273 -17.98 21.73 -8.47
C MET A 273 -17.44 21.34 -7.08
N LEU A 274 -16.13 21.43 -6.85
CA LEU A 274 -15.51 21.21 -5.54
C LEU A 274 -16.01 22.23 -4.50
N ALA A 275 -16.08 23.51 -4.88
CA ALA A 275 -16.61 24.56 -4.01
C ALA A 275 -18.09 24.34 -3.68
N ASN A 276 -18.92 23.97 -4.67
CA ASN A 276 -20.34 23.66 -4.47
C ASN A 276 -20.55 22.43 -3.58
N ALA A 277 -19.60 21.49 -3.54
CA ALA A 277 -19.61 20.35 -2.63
C ALA A 277 -19.14 20.68 -1.21
N GLY A 278 -18.82 21.96 -0.91
CA GLY A 278 -18.39 22.43 0.40
C GLY A 278 -16.91 22.16 0.70
N LEU A 279 -16.10 21.78 -0.29
CA LEU A 279 -14.66 21.53 -0.13
C LEU A 279 -13.84 22.81 -0.31
N THR A 280 -14.18 23.86 0.45
CA THR A 280 -13.48 25.15 0.38
C THR A 280 -11.99 24.98 0.69
N GLY A 281 -11.11 25.41 -0.23
CA GLY A 281 -9.65 25.28 -0.10
C GLY A 281 -9.06 24.01 -0.73
N LYS A 282 -9.89 23.09 -1.24
CA LYS A 282 -9.44 21.99 -2.10
C LYS A 282 -9.61 22.41 -3.56
N THR A 283 -8.53 22.86 -4.18
CA THR A 283 -8.51 23.25 -5.59
C THR A 283 -7.54 22.40 -6.38
N VAL A 284 -7.74 22.37 -7.69
CA VAL A 284 -6.88 21.71 -8.63
C VAL A 284 -6.42 22.68 -9.70
N THR A 285 -5.23 22.44 -10.23
CA THR A 285 -4.73 23.03 -11.47
C THR A 285 -4.88 22.01 -12.60
N VAL A 286 -5.36 22.44 -13.76
CA VAL A 286 -5.46 21.61 -14.97
C VAL A 286 -4.41 22.01 -15.99
N THR A 287 -3.73 21.02 -16.58
CA THR A 287 -2.85 21.24 -17.73
C THR A 287 -3.15 20.22 -18.84
N LEU A 288 -2.92 20.65 -20.09
CA LEU A 288 -3.13 19.81 -21.28
C LEU A 288 -1.85 19.45 -22.03
N ASN A 289 -0.70 19.99 -21.59
CA ASN A 289 0.58 19.87 -22.27
C ASN A 289 1.71 19.85 -21.24
N ASP A 290 1.95 18.69 -20.66
CA ASP A 290 3.24 18.39 -20.05
C ASP A 290 4.04 17.57 -21.08
N THR A 291 5.17 18.10 -21.51
CA THR A 291 6.03 17.47 -22.55
C THR A 291 6.44 16.05 -22.19
N ASN A 292 6.39 15.69 -20.90
CA ASN A 292 6.70 14.35 -20.40
C ASN A 292 5.50 13.40 -20.39
N ASP A 293 4.26 13.93 -20.45
CA ASP A 293 3.02 13.15 -20.36
C ASP A 293 2.39 12.87 -21.75
N VAL A 294 2.84 13.56 -22.81
CA VAL A 294 2.28 13.45 -24.16
C VAL A 294 3.07 12.44 -25.02
N PRO A 295 2.41 11.51 -25.76
CA PRO A 295 3.10 10.57 -26.63
C PRO A 295 3.94 11.27 -27.72
N SER A 296 5.19 10.80 -27.91
CA SER A 296 6.13 11.40 -28.87
C SER A 296 5.82 11.13 -30.36
N LYS A 297 4.82 10.29 -30.67
CA LYS A 297 4.42 9.96 -32.05
C LYS A 297 2.90 9.97 -32.22
N VAL A 298 2.38 11.06 -32.80
CA VAL A 298 0.95 11.23 -33.14
C VAL A 298 0.71 11.74 -34.56
N THR A 299 1.78 11.86 -35.36
CA THR A 299 1.70 12.24 -36.77
C THR A 299 0.85 11.26 -37.56
N GLY A 300 -0.21 11.78 -38.20
CA GLY A 300 -1.12 10.99 -39.02
C GLY A 300 -2.26 10.33 -38.26
N ALA A 301 -2.44 10.61 -36.95
CA ALA A 301 -3.63 10.18 -36.23
C ALA A 301 -4.91 10.77 -36.83
N THR A 302 -5.97 9.98 -36.88
CA THR A 302 -7.27 10.42 -37.41
C THR A 302 -7.95 11.37 -36.44
N LEU A 303 -8.34 12.56 -36.90
CA LEU A 303 -9.18 13.48 -36.15
C LEU A 303 -10.65 13.02 -36.18
N ASP A 304 -11.44 13.48 -35.20
CA ASP A 304 -12.86 13.11 -35.09
C ASP A 304 -13.65 13.55 -36.34
N ALA A 305 -14.73 12.82 -36.65
CA ALA A 305 -15.60 13.13 -37.78
C ALA A 305 -16.13 14.58 -37.72
N GLY A 306 -15.89 15.34 -38.79
CA GLY A 306 -16.23 16.76 -38.90
C GLY A 306 -15.09 17.73 -38.57
N VAL A 307 -13.92 17.23 -38.17
CA VAL A 307 -12.71 18.03 -37.97
C VAL A 307 -11.76 17.81 -39.15
N THR A 308 -11.46 18.88 -39.89
CA THR A 308 -10.52 18.85 -41.01
C THR A 308 -9.11 19.17 -40.51
N GLY A 309 -8.11 18.42 -40.95
CA GLY A 309 -6.71 18.64 -40.57
C GLY A 309 -5.91 17.35 -40.55
N THR A 310 -4.61 17.45 -40.28
CA THR A 310 -3.75 16.27 -40.06
C THR A 310 -3.17 16.35 -38.67
N ALA A 311 -3.47 15.37 -37.81
CA ALA A 311 -2.91 15.37 -36.48
C ALA A 311 -1.38 15.26 -36.53
N ASN A 312 -0.71 16.14 -35.80
CA ASN A 312 0.74 16.14 -35.61
C ASN A 312 1.14 16.36 -34.14
N ALA A 313 0.16 16.59 -33.27
CA ALA A 313 0.34 16.79 -31.84
C ALA A 313 -0.78 16.10 -31.06
N ALA A 314 -0.60 15.96 -29.74
CA ALA A 314 -1.60 15.43 -28.83
C ALA A 314 -1.56 16.14 -27.50
N SER A 315 -2.66 16.03 -26.77
CA SER A 315 -2.83 16.59 -25.43
C SER A 315 -3.43 15.55 -24.53
N VAL A 316 -3.08 15.60 -23.25
CA VAL A 316 -3.59 14.70 -22.20
C VAL A 316 -4.16 15.56 -21.08
N LEU A 317 -5.26 15.13 -20.48
CA LEU A 317 -5.84 15.84 -19.34
C LEU A 317 -5.05 15.48 -18.09
N ARG A 318 -4.35 16.45 -17.52
CA ARG A 318 -3.69 16.36 -16.22
C ARG A 318 -4.42 17.23 -15.22
N ILE A 319 -4.81 16.64 -14.09
CA ILE A 319 -5.45 17.34 -12.97
C ILE A 319 -4.54 17.18 -11.76
N THR A 320 -4.01 18.29 -11.25
CA THR A 320 -3.02 18.32 -10.17
C THR A 320 -3.63 19.00 -8.94
N SER A 321 -3.48 18.43 -7.74
CA SER A 321 -3.89 19.09 -6.50
C SER A 321 -3.04 20.33 -6.25
N ASP A 322 -3.64 21.42 -5.80
CA ASP A 322 -2.89 22.63 -5.44
C ASP A 322 -2.18 22.52 -4.10
N THR A 323 -2.55 21.52 -3.29
CA THR A 323 -1.95 21.24 -1.99
C THR A 323 -0.65 20.44 -2.17
N ALA A 324 0.45 20.92 -1.59
CA ALA A 324 1.65 20.11 -1.43
C ALA A 324 1.34 18.93 -0.51
N GLY A 325 1.74 17.71 -0.89
CA GLY A 325 1.30 16.51 -0.18
C GLY A 325 -0.06 16.00 -0.64
N GLY A 326 -0.70 16.69 -1.58
CA GLY A 326 -2.03 16.38 -2.07
C GLY A 326 -2.11 15.15 -2.97
N SER A 327 -3.33 14.77 -3.30
CA SER A 327 -3.63 13.65 -4.20
C SER A 327 -4.88 13.94 -5.02
N VAL A 328 -4.95 13.35 -6.21
CA VAL A 328 -6.14 13.39 -7.06
C VAL A 328 -6.47 11.97 -7.47
N VAL A 329 -7.69 11.53 -7.16
CA VAL A 329 -8.20 10.21 -7.53
C VAL A 329 -9.50 10.37 -8.30
N ILE A 330 -9.58 9.75 -9.47
CA ILE A 330 -10.73 9.80 -10.37
C ILE A 330 -11.37 8.42 -10.45
N THR A 331 -12.70 8.41 -10.31
CA THR A 331 -13.51 7.20 -10.47
C THR A 331 -14.63 7.43 -11.48
N PRO A 332 -15.11 6.37 -12.15
CA PRO A 332 -16.21 6.48 -13.10
C PRO A 332 -17.50 7.04 -12.48
N SER A 333 -18.21 7.84 -13.27
CA SER A 333 -19.57 8.28 -12.98
C SER A 333 -20.57 7.18 -13.38
N PRO A 334 -21.68 6.98 -12.63
CA PRO A 334 -22.71 6.01 -13.01
C PRO A 334 -23.51 6.43 -14.26
N THR A 335 -23.48 7.71 -14.64
CA THR A 335 -24.21 8.25 -15.78
C THR A 335 -23.34 9.22 -16.57
N GLN A 336 -23.43 9.19 -17.90
CA GLN A 336 -22.66 10.07 -18.80
C GLN A 336 -21.15 10.07 -18.46
N ASP A 337 -20.60 8.88 -18.23
CA ASP A 337 -19.23 8.70 -17.76
C ASP A 337 -18.19 9.16 -18.78
N LEU A 338 -17.27 9.98 -18.30
CA LEU A 338 -16.13 10.47 -19.05
C LEU A 338 -14.82 9.81 -18.62
N ALA A 339 -14.79 9.13 -17.47
CA ALA A 339 -13.58 8.50 -16.97
C ALA A 339 -13.12 7.35 -17.89
N VAL A 340 -14.04 6.48 -18.32
CA VAL A 340 -13.73 5.36 -19.22
C VAL A 340 -13.25 5.85 -20.60
N PRO A 341 -13.95 6.77 -21.32
CA PRO A 341 -13.51 7.24 -22.63
C PRO A 341 -12.14 7.93 -22.66
N LEU A 342 -11.78 8.65 -21.58
CA LEU A 342 -10.48 9.31 -21.48
C LEU A 342 -9.43 8.46 -20.76
N ARG A 343 -9.80 7.27 -20.28
CA ARG A 343 -8.95 6.45 -19.41
C ARG A 343 -8.42 7.27 -18.23
N LEU A 344 -9.31 8.00 -17.56
CA LEU A 344 -8.99 8.76 -16.36
C LEU A 344 -9.10 7.85 -15.13
N GLY A 345 -8.14 8.00 -14.24
CA GLY A 345 -8.03 7.19 -13.04
C GLY A 345 -7.27 5.89 -13.28
N ALA A 346 -6.58 5.41 -12.23
CA ALA A 346 -5.75 4.21 -12.31
C ALA A 346 -6.55 2.98 -12.77
N GLY A 347 -7.79 2.84 -12.30
CA GLY A 347 -8.68 1.74 -12.69
C GLY A 347 -9.12 1.73 -14.17
N GLN A 348 -8.93 2.83 -14.92
CA GLN A 348 -9.29 2.92 -16.34
C GLN A 348 -8.06 2.94 -17.27
N GLY A 349 -6.86 2.75 -16.71
CA GLY A 349 -5.60 2.84 -17.46
C GLY A 349 -5.04 4.26 -17.55
N GLY A 350 -5.51 5.18 -16.71
CA GLY A 350 -4.87 6.46 -16.44
C GLY A 350 -3.73 6.33 -15.44
N LEU A 351 -2.99 7.42 -15.24
CA LEU A 351 -1.89 7.49 -14.29
C LEU A 351 -2.31 8.34 -13.11
N GLU A 352 -2.18 7.83 -11.89
CA GLU A 352 -2.45 8.58 -10.66
C GLU A 352 -1.27 8.49 -9.74
N VAL A 353 -0.70 9.63 -9.37
CA VAL A 353 0.46 9.72 -8.51
C VAL A 353 0.09 10.59 -7.33
N SER A 354 0.22 10.05 -6.13
CA SER A 354 0.10 10.82 -4.88
C SER A 354 1.44 11.43 -4.50
N ALA A 355 1.45 12.43 -3.63
CA ALA A 355 2.69 12.97 -3.11
C ALA A 355 3.56 11.93 -2.37
N TYR A 356 2.93 10.93 -1.76
CA TYR A 356 3.60 9.82 -1.06
C TYR A 356 4.02 8.68 -1.99
N SER A 357 3.72 8.76 -3.28
CA SER A 357 4.11 7.75 -4.28
C SER A 357 5.62 7.62 -4.42
N ALA A 358 6.35 8.73 -4.28
CA ALA A 358 7.81 8.76 -4.26
C ALA A 358 8.40 8.07 -3.02
N HIS A 359 7.64 8.00 -1.93
CA HIS A 359 8.09 7.42 -0.66
C HIS A 359 7.82 5.93 -0.55
N ARG A 360 7.27 5.29 -1.58
CA ARG A 360 7.04 3.84 -1.56
C ARG A 360 8.37 3.10 -1.56
N PRO A 361 8.52 2.02 -0.78
CA PRO A 361 9.66 1.13 -0.90
C PRO A 361 9.83 0.65 -2.34
N ALA A 362 11.06 0.71 -2.85
CA ALA A 362 11.39 0.23 -4.18
C ALA A 362 11.08 -1.27 -4.30
N PRO A 363 10.62 -1.75 -5.47
CA PRO A 363 10.37 -3.16 -5.68
C PRO A 363 11.65 -3.97 -5.49
N THR A 364 11.57 -5.08 -4.77
CA THR A 364 12.68 -6.02 -4.63
C THR A 364 12.64 -6.96 -5.83
N GLY A 365 13.22 -6.54 -6.94
CA GLY A 365 13.26 -7.27 -8.20
C GLY A 365 13.90 -6.43 -9.31
N ILE A 366 14.03 -7.00 -10.50
CA ILE A 366 14.50 -6.24 -11.68
C ILE A 366 13.33 -5.40 -12.19
N SER A 367 13.35 -4.09 -11.94
CA SER A 367 12.44 -3.13 -12.58
C SER A 367 13.16 -2.51 -13.78
N LEU A 368 12.55 -2.63 -14.97
CA LEU A 368 13.07 -2.09 -16.21
C LEU A 368 12.25 -0.85 -16.59
N LYS A 369 12.87 0.33 -16.59
CA LYS A 369 12.31 1.52 -17.26
C LYS A 369 12.77 1.49 -18.71
N ALA A 370 11.98 0.86 -19.56
CA ALA A 370 12.27 0.69 -20.98
C ALA A 370 11.85 1.94 -21.79
N SER A 371 12.58 3.04 -21.63
CA SER A 371 12.39 4.23 -22.48
C SER A 371 13.21 4.20 -23.76
N ASP A 372 14.25 3.36 -23.84
CA ASP A 372 15.16 3.24 -24.98
C ASP A 372 15.12 1.83 -25.61
N PRO A 373 14.69 1.69 -26.88
CA PRO A 373 14.69 0.43 -27.61
C PRO A 373 16.06 -0.24 -27.77
N ASP A 374 17.15 0.53 -27.72
CA ASP A 374 18.50 -0.01 -27.89
C ASP A 374 19.01 -0.64 -26.58
N VAL A 375 18.68 -0.05 -25.42
CA VAL A 375 18.93 -0.65 -24.09
C VAL A 375 18.16 -1.96 -23.90
N LEU A 376 16.95 -2.06 -24.47
CA LEU A 376 16.18 -3.31 -24.49
C LEU A 376 16.83 -4.40 -25.33
N ARG A 377 17.52 -4.04 -26.41
CA ARG A 377 18.22 -4.98 -27.29
C ARG A 377 19.49 -5.50 -26.65
N ASP A 378 20.24 -4.64 -25.97
CA ASP A 378 21.45 -5.02 -25.23
C ASP A 378 21.15 -6.03 -24.10
N LEU A 379 19.94 -5.99 -23.52
CA LEU A 379 19.47 -7.01 -22.56
C LEU A 379 19.17 -8.37 -23.20
N GLY A 380 18.82 -8.40 -24.49
CA GLY A 380 18.54 -9.64 -25.22
C GLY A 380 19.77 -10.53 -25.41
N ASP A 381 20.96 -9.94 -25.34
CA ASP A 381 22.24 -10.61 -25.58
C ASP A 381 22.99 -10.97 -24.28
N LEU A 382 22.44 -10.64 -23.10
CA LEU A 382 23.07 -10.88 -21.80
C LEU A 382 22.57 -12.17 -21.14
N GLU A 383 23.50 -13.00 -20.65
CA GLU A 383 23.20 -14.18 -19.83
C GLU A 383 23.00 -13.82 -18.34
N HIS A 384 22.27 -14.65 -17.59
CA HIS A 384 21.86 -14.36 -16.20
C HIS A 384 23.03 -14.08 -15.24
N ASP A 385 24.20 -14.67 -15.50
CA ASP A 385 25.43 -14.51 -14.72
C ASP A 385 26.25 -13.26 -15.11
N GLN A 386 25.86 -12.58 -16.19
CA GLN A 386 26.51 -11.37 -16.69
C GLN A 386 25.89 -10.08 -16.11
N LEU A 387 24.70 -10.17 -15.52
CA LEU A 387 24.04 -9.08 -14.81
C LEU A 387 24.59 -8.94 -13.39
N LYS A 388 25.73 -8.26 -13.26
CA LYS A 388 26.42 -8.07 -11.97
C LYS A 388 25.89 -6.88 -11.16
N ILE A 389 25.61 -5.75 -11.83
CA ILE A 389 25.03 -4.52 -11.27
C ILE A 389 24.32 -3.79 -12.42
N LEU A 390 23.05 -3.39 -12.24
CA LEU A 390 22.35 -2.49 -13.16
C LEU A 390 22.36 -1.08 -12.55
N GLN A 391 23.26 -0.21 -13.03
CA GLN A 391 23.29 1.20 -12.62
C GLN A 391 22.54 2.06 -13.64
N LEU A 392 21.41 2.60 -13.24
CA LEU A 392 20.66 3.62 -13.98
C LEU A 392 21.21 5.00 -13.59
N SER A 393 21.95 5.65 -14.48
CA SER A 393 22.29 7.06 -14.35
C SER A 393 21.27 7.89 -15.12
N ALA A 394 20.56 8.78 -14.42
CA ALA A 394 19.75 9.82 -15.04
C ALA A 394 20.66 10.84 -15.77
N ILE A 395 20.22 11.33 -16.93
CA ILE A 395 20.78 12.55 -17.55
C ILE A 395 20.06 13.75 -16.94
#